data_AF-A0A8B2NES0-F1
#
_entry.id   AF-A0A8B2NES0-F1
#
_cell.length_a   1.000
_cell.length_b   1.000
_cell.length_c   1.000
_cell.angle_alpha   90.00
_cell.angle_beta   90.00
_cell.angle_gamma   90.00
#
_symmetry.space_group_name_H-M   'P 1'
#
loop_
_entity.id
_entity.type
_entity.pdbx_description
1 polymer ?
#
loop_
_entity_poly.entity_id
_entity_poly.type
_entity_poly.pdbx_seq_one_letter_code
_entity_poly.pdbx_strand_id
1 'polypeptide(L)'
;MGLPAPSCSRSLCPGCSQHTPPAKSGGRDRGPAHLIPVTNLSVMELDEALQTLQYVIEVHQAAGMDGAYGLLINRIPTTALSRMEQENLDTLSTMPIFETTLPTRRAYADIKALGHLHLHYRLLMTRPEKRVMANHIRMALTEARKFTAELLDAANASSRAA
;
A
#
# COMPACT_ATOMS: atom_id res chain seq x y z
N MET A 1 -5.78 -34.20 -52.25
CA MET A 1 -7.09 -33.83 -51.66
C MET A 1 -7.07 -34.22 -50.18
N GLY A 2 -6.48 -33.36 -49.34
CA GLY A 2 -6.35 -33.58 -47.90
C GLY A 2 -7.54 -32.96 -47.16
N LEU A 3 -8.22 -33.77 -46.34
CA LEU A 3 -9.33 -33.32 -45.49
C LEU A 3 -8.78 -32.78 -44.15
N PRO A 4 -9.45 -31.77 -43.55
CA PRO A 4 -8.90 -30.97 -42.45
C PRO A 4 -8.98 -31.67 -41.08
N ALA A 5 -8.03 -31.33 -40.20
CA ALA A 5 -8.02 -31.72 -38.79
C ALA A 5 -9.22 -31.10 -38.03
N PRO A 6 -9.77 -31.81 -37.01
CA PRO A 6 -10.93 -31.34 -36.28
C PRO A 6 -10.59 -30.18 -35.34
N SER A 7 -11.50 -29.20 -35.31
CA SER A 7 -11.52 -28.07 -34.38
C SER A 7 -11.74 -28.54 -32.94
N CYS A 8 -10.77 -28.26 -32.05
CA CYS A 8 -10.97 -28.40 -30.61
C CYS A 8 -11.91 -27.30 -30.10
N SER A 9 -13.21 -27.60 -30.09
CA SER A 9 -14.22 -26.83 -29.37
C SER A 9 -13.98 -26.93 -27.86
N ARG A 10 -13.87 -25.77 -27.21
CA ARG A 10 -13.83 -25.60 -25.75
C ARG A 10 -15.05 -26.26 -25.10
N SER A 11 -14.91 -27.52 -24.73
CA SER A 11 -15.80 -28.20 -23.80
C SER A 11 -14.95 -28.93 -22.78
N LEU A 12 -14.88 -28.30 -21.59
CA LEU A 12 -14.75 -28.89 -20.27
C LEU A 12 -14.22 -30.34 -20.25
N CYS A 13 -12.91 -30.52 -20.32
CA CYS A 13 -12.25 -31.75 -19.90
C CYS A 13 -12.06 -31.69 -18.37
N PRO A 14 -12.73 -32.54 -17.57
CA PRO A 14 -12.42 -32.69 -16.16
C PRO A 14 -11.15 -33.53 -16.04
N GLY A 15 -9.99 -32.87 -15.99
CA GLY A 15 -8.70 -33.57 -15.87
C GLY A 15 -7.46 -32.81 -16.38
N CYS A 16 -7.59 -31.61 -16.93
CA CYS A 16 -6.43 -30.80 -17.29
C CYS A 16 -5.94 -29.98 -16.08
N SER A 17 -5.01 -30.54 -15.32
CA SER A 17 -4.14 -29.81 -14.38
C SER A 17 -3.21 -28.88 -15.17
N GLN A 18 -3.74 -27.73 -15.59
CA GLN A 18 -2.92 -26.62 -16.05
C GLN A 18 -2.43 -25.86 -14.83
N HIS A 19 -1.19 -26.16 -14.45
CA HIS A 19 -0.36 -25.29 -13.64
C HIS A 19 -0.41 -23.89 -14.25
N THR A 20 -1.12 -22.98 -13.58
CA THR A 20 -0.88 -21.56 -13.77
C THR A 20 0.47 -21.30 -13.11
N PRO A 21 1.53 -20.91 -13.85
CA PRO A 21 2.75 -20.48 -13.19
C PRO A 21 2.37 -19.28 -12.31
N PRO A 22 2.70 -19.28 -11.00
CA PRO A 22 2.52 -18.07 -10.22
C PRO A 22 3.28 -16.96 -10.93
N ALA A 23 2.61 -15.83 -11.14
CA ALA A 23 3.25 -14.63 -11.64
C ALA A 23 4.54 -14.44 -10.85
N LYS A 24 5.66 -14.33 -11.58
CA LYS A 24 6.98 -14.07 -10.99
C LYS A 24 6.84 -12.90 -10.01
N SER A 25 6.83 -13.20 -8.72
CA SER A 25 7.12 -12.23 -7.67
C SER A 25 8.60 -11.90 -7.82
N GLY A 26 8.89 -10.94 -8.71
CA GLY A 26 10.19 -10.30 -8.76
C GLY A 26 10.52 -9.82 -7.35
N GLY A 27 11.65 -10.29 -6.84
CA GLY A 27 12.00 -10.23 -5.42
C GLY A 27 11.79 -8.85 -4.80
N ARG A 28 10.82 -8.77 -3.90
CA ARG A 28 10.75 -7.78 -2.82
C ARG A 28 10.40 -8.57 -1.55
N ASP A 29 11.33 -9.41 -1.12
CA ASP A 29 11.10 -10.43 -0.08
C ASP A 29 11.20 -9.90 1.36
N ARG A 30 11.27 -8.57 1.54
CA ARG A 30 11.35 -7.92 2.84
C ARG A 30 10.58 -6.61 2.79
N GLY A 31 9.34 -6.61 3.27
CA GLY A 31 8.66 -5.36 3.59
C GLY A 31 9.35 -4.70 4.80
N PRO A 32 9.37 -3.37 4.89
CA PRO A 32 10.13 -2.68 5.93
C PRO A 32 9.44 -2.66 7.31
N ALA A 33 10.18 -3.03 8.36
CA ALA A 33 9.78 -2.93 9.75
C ALA A 33 9.75 -1.48 10.28
N HIS A 34 10.48 -0.57 9.63
CA HIS A 34 10.54 0.84 9.99
C HIS A 34 10.03 1.74 8.86
N LEU A 35 9.09 2.61 9.21
CA LEU A 35 8.36 3.48 8.29
C LEU A 35 8.79 4.93 8.42
N ILE A 36 9.16 5.55 7.30
CA ILE A 36 9.29 7.01 7.20
C ILE A 36 8.11 7.53 6.38
N PRO A 37 7.21 8.33 6.97
CA PRO A 37 6.08 8.88 6.24
C PRO A 37 6.54 10.01 5.30
N VAL A 38 6.12 9.94 4.05
CA VAL A 38 6.21 11.03 3.07
C VAL A 38 4.82 11.62 2.95
N THR A 39 4.61 12.87 3.37
CA THR A 39 3.25 13.44 3.48
C THR A 39 2.85 14.37 2.34
N ASN A 40 3.80 14.68 1.46
CA ASN A 40 3.65 15.49 0.26
C ASN A 40 4.65 15.02 -0.81
N LEU A 41 4.34 15.24 -2.08
CA LEU A 41 5.21 14.92 -3.22
C LEU A 41 6.00 16.14 -3.71
N SER A 42 6.24 17.12 -2.83
CA SER A 42 7.15 18.23 -3.13
C SER A 42 8.60 17.76 -3.02
N VAL A 43 9.50 18.35 -3.83
CA VAL A 43 10.93 18.00 -3.82
C VAL A 43 11.55 18.17 -2.43
N MET A 44 11.17 19.22 -1.71
CA MET A 44 11.64 19.48 -0.34
C MET A 44 11.22 18.36 0.62
N GLU A 45 9.93 17.99 0.64
CA GLU A 45 9.46 16.91 1.51
C GLU A 45 10.15 15.57 1.19
N LEU A 46 10.39 15.30 -0.10
CA LEU A 46 11.13 14.10 -0.50
C LEU A 46 12.57 14.10 0.01
N ASP A 47 13.27 15.22 -0.11
CA ASP A 47 14.65 15.35 0.38
C ASP A 47 14.71 15.14 1.90
N GLU A 48 13.85 15.82 2.67
CA GLU A 48 13.75 15.62 4.13
C GLU A 48 13.41 14.17 4.52
N ALA A 49 12.51 13.50 3.79
CA ALA A 49 12.16 12.11 4.06
C ALA A 49 13.32 11.15 3.76
N LEU A 50 14.09 11.41 2.69
CA LEU A 50 15.27 10.64 2.34
C LEU A 50 16.40 10.83 3.35
N GLN A 51 16.64 12.07 3.79
CA GLN A 51 17.61 12.36 4.86
C GLN A 51 17.22 11.68 6.17
N THR A 52 15.92 11.67 6.50
CA THR A 52 15.40 10.96 7.68
C THR A 52 15.62 9.45 7.56
N LEU A 53 15.33 8.86 6.40
CA LEU A 53 15.57 7.44 6.14
C LEU A 53 17.06 7.10 6.30
N GLN A 54 17.95 7.89 5.71
CA GLN A 54 19.39 7.71 5.85
C GLN A 54 19.83 7.76 7.32
N TYR A 55 19.42 8.80 8.05
CA TYR A 55 19.75 8.96 9.46
C TYR A 55 19.30 7.77 10.31
N VAL A 56 18.07 7.29 10.11
CA VAL A 56 17.54 6.15 10.86
C VAL A 56 18.34 4.87 10.58
N ILE A 57 18.71 4.63 9.31
CA ILE A 57 19.56 3.50 8.92
C ILE A 57 20.91 3.58 9.66
N GLU A 58 21.57 4.75 9.62
CA GLU A 58 22.88 4.95 10.24
C GLU A 58 22.83 4.74 11.76
N VAL A 59 21.81 5.29 12.43
CA VAL A 59 21.62 5.13 13.89
C VAL A 59 21.38 3.67 14.27
N HIS A 60 20.55 2.95 13.52
CA HIS A 60 20.29 1.54 13.80
C HIS A 60 21.51 0.66 13.56
N GLN A 61 22.25 0.92 12.47
CA GLN A 61 23.51 0.22 12.20
C GLN A 61 24.51 0.43 13.34
N ALA A 62 24.66 1.66 13.83
CA ALA A 62 25.52 1.97 14.98
C ALA A 62 25.07 1.27 16.27
N ALA A 63 23.76 1.03 16.43
CA ALA A 63 23.18 0.31 17.55
C ALA A 63 23.21 -1.24 17.39
N GLY A 64 23.74 -1.76 16.28
CA GLY A 64 23.70 -3.20 15.98
C GLY A 64 22.30 -3.74 15.70
N MET A 65 21.37 -2.86 15.32
CA MET A 65 20.01 -3.22 14.94
C MET A 65 19.94 -3.44 13.42
N ASP A 66 19.49 -4.63 13.02
CA ASP A 66 19.11 -4.88 11.64
C ASP A 66 17.59 -4.72 11.48
N GLY A 67 17.18 -4.15 10.36
CA GLY A 67 15.79 -3.82 10.11
C GLY A 67 15.57 -3.49 8.65
N ALA A 68 14.40 -3.82 8.13
CA ALA A 68 14.01 -3.34 6.82
C ALA A 68 13.38 -1.94 6.97
N TYR A 69 13.80 -0.98 6.14
CA TYR A 69 13.35 0.41 6.19
C TYR A 69 12.64 0.78 4.91
N GLY A 70 11.65 1.66 4.98
CA GLY A 70 11.00 2.14 3.77
C GLY A 70 10.09 3.33 3.94
N LEU A 71 9.69 3.85 2.79
CA LEU A 71 8.92 5.06 2.65
C LEU A 71 7.43 4.72 2.56
N LEU A 72 6.61 5.46 3.29
CA LEU A 72 5.16 5.38 3.20
C LEU A 72 4.65 6.67 2.55
N ILE A 73 4.15 6.58 1.32
CA ILE A 73 3.55 7.73 0.64
C ILE A 73 2.13 7.95 1.17
N ASN A 74 2.00 8.93 2.05
CA ASN A 74 0.77 9.36 2.69
C ASN A 74 0.20 10.60 2.01
N ARG A 75 -1.10 10.80 2.17
CA ARG A 75 -1.84 11.99 1.74
C ARG A 75 -1.82 12.22 0.22
N ILE A 76 -1.66 11.18 -0.60
CA ILE A 76 -1.77 11.32 -2.05
C ILE A 76 -3.13 11.97 -2.41
N PRO A 77 -3.14 13.04 -3.22
CA PRO A 77 -4.38 13.64 -3.69
C PRO A 77 -5.32 12.58 -4.28
N THR A 78 -6.62 12.67 -4.00
CA THR A 78 -7.62 11.83 -4.68
C THR A 78 -7.90 12.30 -6.12
N THR A 79 -7.31 13.43 -6.51
CA THR A 79 -7.33 13.99 -7.86
C THR A 79 -6.12 13.52 -8.66
N ALA A 80 -6.11 13.78 -9.96
CA ALA A 80 -4.91 13.54 -10.76
C ALA A 80 -3.70 14.30 -10.17
N LEU A 81 -2.55 13.64 -10.16
CA LEU A 81 -1.27 14.27 -9.82
C LEU A 81 -0.89 15.27 -10.92
N SER A 82 -0.29 16.38 -10.53
CA SER A 82 0.43 17.23 -11.47
C SER A 82 1.62 16.47 -12.06
N ARG A 83 2.12 16.94 -13.21
CA ARG A 83 3.28 16.34 -13.87
C ARG A 83 4.50 16.29 -12.93
N MET A 84 4.73 17.34 -12.16
CA MET A 84 5.84 17.42 -11.20
C MET A 84 5.67 16.39 -10.07
N GLU A 85 4.47 16.24 -9.50
CA GLU A 85 4.22 15.24 -8.47
C GLU A 85 4.39 13.81 -8.99
N GLN A 86 4.01 13.55 -10.24
CA GLN A 86 4.24 12.26 -10.88
C GLN A 86 5.73 11.99 -11.08
N GLU A 87 6.49 12.95 -11.64
CA GLU A 87 7.95 12.83 -11.83
C GLU A 87 8.68 12.60 -10.49
N ASN A 88 8.23 13.28 -9.44
CA ASN A 88 8.75 13.10 -8.08
C ASN A 88 8.43 11.72 -7.51
N LEU A 89 7.21 11.20 -7.71
CA LEU A 89 6.84 9.85 -7.29
C LEU A 89 7.64 8.78 -8.06
N ASP A 90 7.84 8.98 -9.37
CA ASP A 90 8.60 8.08 -10.23
C ASP A 90 10.08 8.01 -9.81
N THR A 91 10.62 9.12 -9.30
CA THR A 91 12.00 9.17 -8.77
C THR A 91 12.20 8.22 -7.59
N LEU A 92 11.15 7.96 -6.81
CA LEU A 92 11.21 7.04 -5.68
C LEU A 92 11.06 5.57 -6.09
N SER A 93 10.79 5.25 -7.35
CA SER A 93 10.44 3.89 -7.81
C SER A 93 11.46 2.79 -7.48
N THR A 94 12.73 3.15 -7.23
CA THR A 94 13.80 2.25 -6.83
C THR A 94 13.91 2.06 -5.32
N MET A 95 13.21 2.88 -4.54
CA MET A 95 13.24 2.86 -3.08
C MET A 95 12.29 1.78 -2.53
N PRO A 96 12.53 1.30 -1.30
CA PRO A 96 11.58 0.45 -0.59
C PRO A 96 10.35 1.28 -0.19
N ILE A 97 9.34 1.36 -1.05
CA ILE A 97 8.07 2.04 -0.79
C ILE A 97 6.96 1.02 -0.52
N PHE A 98 6.05 1.34 0.40
CA PHE A 98 4.77 0.65 0.54
C PHE A 98 3.89 0.84 -0.70
N GLU A 99 3.30 -0.24 -1.18
CA GLU A 99 2.36 -0.24 -2.29
C GLU A 99 1.03 0.41 -1.90
N THR A 100 0.62 0.29 -0.62
CA THR A 100 -0.58 0.95 -0.14
C THR A 100 -0.31 2.43 0.10
N THR A 101 -0.98 3.25 -0.70
CA THR A 101 -1.04 4.69 -0.49
C THR A 101 -2.24 5.03 0.38
N LEU A 102 -2.07 5.97 1.32
CA LEU A 102 -3.19 6.53 2.09
C LEU A 102 -3.61 7.86 1.46
N PRO A 103 -4.75 7.95 0.75
CA PRO A 103 -5.15 9.18 0.10
C PRO A 103 -5.48 10.29 1.10
N THR A 104 -5.40 11.54 0.65
CA THR A 104 -5.93 12.67 1.43
C THR A 104 -7.44 12.55 1.55
N ARG A 105 -7.92 12.12 2.72
CA ARG A 105 -9.34 12.07 3.06
C ARG A 105 -9.63 12.93 4.28
N ARG A 106 -10.69 13.72 4.22
CA ARG A 106 -11.23 14.42 5.39
C ARG A 106 -11.56 13.46 6.54
N ALA A 107 -12.00 12.25 6.21
CA ALA A 107 -12.22 11.16 7.15
C ALA A 107 -11.02 10.92 8.08
N TYR A 108 -9.76 11.08 7.61
CA TYR A 108 -8.59 10.91 8.46
C TYR A 108 -8.37 12.08 9.42
N ALA A 109 -8.73 13.30 9.02
CA ALA A 109 -8.65 14.49 9.88
C ALA A 109 -9.73 14.48 10.99
N ASP A 110 -10.94 14.04 10.66
CA ASP A 110 -12.08 14.00 11.58
C ASP A 110 -11.86 13.00 12.75
N ILE A 111 -10.95 12.03 12.60
CA ILE A 111 -10.62 11.03 13.64
C ILE A 111 -9.97 11.66 14.86
N LYS A 112 -9.15 12.70 14.68
CA LYS A 112 -8.43 13.34 15.81
C LYS A 112 -9.42 13.86 16.86
N ALA A 113 -10.66 14.18 16.44
CA ALA A 113 -11.74 14.61 17.32
C ALA A 113 -12.66 13.46 17.81
N LEU A 114 -12.74 12.34 17.08
CA LEU A 114 -13.76 11.28 17.29
C LEU A 114 -13.20 9.94 17.79
N GLY A 115 -11.88 9.82 17.93
CA GLY A 115 -11.22 8.69 18.59
C GLY A 115 -10.98 7.48 17.70
N HIS A 116 -11.94 7.00 16.89
CA HIS A 116 -11.71 5.81 16.05
C HIS A 116 -12.60 5.73 14.79
N LEU A 117 -11.99 5.56 13.61
CA LEU A 117 -12.65 5.37 12.29
C LEU A 117 -13.80 4.34 12.32
N HIS A 118 -13.55 3.19 12.93
CA HIS A 118 -14.49 2.07 12.94
C HIS A 118 -15.69 2.32 13.86
N LEU A 119 -15.49 3.00 15.00
CA LEU A 119 -16.58 3.39 15.89
C LEU A 119 -17.42 4.50 15.26
N HIS A 120 -16.76 5.47 14.60
CA HIS A 120 -17.45 6.53 13.88
C HIS A 120 -18.32 5.95 12.75
N TYR A 121 -17.79 5.00 11.97
CA TYR A 121 -18.57 4.30 10.95
C TYR A 121 -19.81 3.60 11.55
N ARG A 122 -19.64 2.84 12.64
CA ARG A 122 -20.74 2.15 13.31
C ARG A 122 -21.82 3.12 13.78
N LEU A 123 -21.42 4.26 14.36
CA LEU A 123 -22.35 5.31 14.79
C LEU A 123 -23.14 5.87 13.60
N LEU A 124 -22.47 6.21 12.49
CA LEU A 124 -23.15 6.77 11.32
C LEU A 124 -24.13 5.78 10.67
N MET A 125 -23.84 4.48 10.73
CA MET A 125 -24.72 3.44 10.21
C MET A 125 -26.05 3.33 10.98
N THR A 126 -26.12 3.82 12.23
CA THR A 126 -27.39 3.89 12.99
C THR A 126 -28.33 5.00 12.50
N ARG A 127 -27.83 5.91 11.65
CA ARG A 127 -28.52 7.12 11.17
C ARG A 127 -28.71 7.08 9.65
N PRO A 128 -29.90 6.71 9.14
CA PRO A 128 -30.14 6.57 7.70
C PRO A 128 -29.77 7.82 6.87
N GLU A 129 -29.97 9.01 7.43
CA GLU A 129 -29.65 10.30 6.81
C GLU A 129 -28.14 10.56 6.68
N LYS A 130 -27.29 9.78 7.37
CA LYS A 130 -25.82 9.90 7.33
C LYS A 130 -25.14 8.82 6.48
N ARG A 131 -25.89 8.03 5.70
CA ARG A 131 -25.37 6.94 4.86
C ARG A 131 -24.24 7.36 3.90
N VAL A 132 -24.35 8.54 3.29
CA VAL A 132 -23.30 9.06 2.39
C VAL A 132 -21.99 9.28 3.15
N MET A 133 -22.05 9.91 4.32
CA MET A 133 -20.88 10.12 5.17
C MET A 133 -20.31 8.78 5.66
N ALA A 134 -21.16 7.83 6.05
CA ALA A 134 -20.74 6.48 6.42
C ALA A 134 -19.96 5.79 5.29
N ASN A 135 -20.35 5.97 4.02
CA ASN A 135 -19.61 5.42 2.88
C ASN A 135 -18.21 6.02 2.72
N HIS A 136 -18.02 7.32 2.95
CA HIS A 136 -16.68 7.92 2.94
C HIS A 136 -15.78 7.36 4.05
N ILE A 137 -16.33 7.17 5.26
CA ILE A 137 -15.61 6.54 6.37
C ILE A 137 -15.29 5.07 6.06
N ARG A 138 -16.21 4.35 5.39
CA ARG A 138 -15.99 2.97 4.94
C ARG A 138 -14.82 2.85 3.97
N MET A 139 -14.67 3.80 3.03
CA MET A 139 -13.54 3.80 2.10
C MET A 139 -12.20 3.98 2.84
N ALA A 140 -12.14 4.95 3.75
CA ALA A 140 -10.96 5.17 4.59
C ALA A 140 -10.63 3.94 5.45
N LEU A 141 -11.64 3.22 5.97
CA LEU A 141 -11.44 1.96 6.68
C LEU A 141 -10.83 0.87 5.79
N THR A 142 -11.27 0.74 4.54
CA THR A 142 -10.72 -0.25 3.60
C THR A 142 -9.25 0.02 3.31
N GLU A 143 -8.88 1.28 3.07
CA GLU A 143 -7.48 1.69 2.83
C GLU A 143 -6.61 1.47 4.06
N ALA A 144 -7.06 1.92 5.22
CA ALA A 144 -6.34 1.72 6.48
C ALA A 144 -6.12 0.23 6.77
N ARG A 145 -7.09 -0.64 6.44
CA ARG A 145 -6.94 -2.10 6.57
C ARG A 145 -5.91 -2.68 5.60
N LYS A 146 -5.91 -2.23 4.33
CA LYS A 146 -4.90 -2.66 3.35
C LYS A 146 -3.50 -2.28 3.81
N PHE A 147 -3.33 -1.03 4.25
CA PHE A 147 -2.06 -0.54 4.77
C PHE A 147 -1.63 -1.32 6.02
N THR A 148 -2.56 -1.60 6.95
CA THR A 148 -2.28 -2.40 8.15
C THR A 148 -1.83 -3.82 7.77
N ALA A 149 -2.47 -4.45 6.78
CA ALA A 149 -2.08 -5.78 6.33
C ALA A 149 -0.66 -5.77 5.76
N GLU A 150 -0.35 -4.81 4.89
CA GLU A 150 0.99 -4.67 4.31
C GLU A 150 2.06 -4.40 5.37
N LEU A 151 1.76 -3.56 6.37
CA LEU A 151 2.65 -3.31 7.50
C LEU A 151 2.90 -4.57 8.34
N LEU A 152 1.86 -5.38 8.58
CA LEU A 152 2.00 -6.64 9.30
C LEU A 152 2.81 -7.65 8.49
N ASP A 153 2.61 -7.72 7.17
CA ASP A 153 3.40 -8.59 6.29
C ASP A 153 4.88 -8.18 6.30
N ALA A 154 5.16 -6.88 6.24
CA ALA A 154 6.50 -6.31 6.36
C ALA A 154 7.18 -6.64 7.71
N ALA A 155 6.46 -6.46 8.82
CA ALA A 155 6.95 -6.76 10.16
C ALA A 155 7.22 -8.28 10.32
N ASN A 156 6.33 -9.12 9.81
CA ASN A 156 6.49 -10.58 9.87
C ASN A 156 7.64 -11.07 8.99
N ALA A 157 7.84 -10.49 7.80
CA ALA A 157 8.97 -10.82 6.93
C ALA A 157 10.31 -10.50 7.61
N SER A 158 10.38 -9.36 8.31
CA SER A 158 11.56 -8.96 9.08
C SER A 158 11.83 -9.92 10.26
N SER A 159 10.78 -10.36 10.96
CA SER A 159 10.92 -11.28 12.11
C SER A 159 11.38 -12.69 11.75
N ARG A 160 11.17 -13.14 10.50
CA ARG A 160 11.57 -14.48 10.02
C ARG A 160 13.00 -14.54 9.48
N ALA A 161 13.63 -13.37 9.30
CA ALA A 161 14.99 -13.25 8.77
C ALA A 161 16.05 -13.06 9.87
N ALA A 162 15.63 -12.83 11.11
CA ALA A 162 16.47 -12.78 12.32
C ALA A 162 16.47 -14.14 13.04
#